data_AF-A0A846PH17-F1
#
_entry.id   AF-A0A846PH17-F1
#
_cell.length_a   1.000
_cell.length_b   1.000
_cell.length_c   1.000
_cell.angle_alpha   90.00
_cell.angle_beta   90.00
_cell.angle_gamma   90.00
#
_symmetry.space_group_name_H-M   'P 1'
#
loop_
_entity.id
_entity.type
_entity.pdbx_description
1 polymer ?
#
loop_
_entity_poly.entity_id
_entity_poly.type
_entity_poly.pdbx_seq_one_letter_code
_entity_poly.pdbx_strand_id
1 'polypeptide(L)'
;MEIDRKTLKALAADTRLDILKSLGKRRKTPSELSKELNLAASTVVEHLNRLEEANLVRREETGHKWIYYGLTKKGSALVKPKVPAQFIIVLSLVAVVAFAGFMLYYVNYTPYATVGAMPSISVPPEGEITQPIEETKMPEETTTPTPPTEQRAATTGVGGVNITNVTNFTFNSGTGTCYSGNYSEEKKGTTEIIGENNKITFSGFVITSDPCHELEGSYSMNDSKITIEITSKSMGGICIACVGSIPFDGYLDLNEGHYNVKIIYEQTIITEKDVDVI
;
A
#
# COMPACT_ATOMS: atom_id res chain seq x y z
N MET A 1 24.98 21.30 2.09
CA MET A 1 24.77 21.13 0.63
C MET A 1 23.49 21.88 0.31
N GLU A 2 23.59 23.03 -0.35
CA GLU A 2 22.40 23.79 -0.74
C GLU A 2 21.86 23.19 -2.04
N ILE A 3 20.62 22.66 -2.01
CA ILE A 3 20.00 22.06 -3.18
C ILE A 3 19.25 23.16 -3.94
N ASP A 4 19.84 23.62 -5.05
CA ASP A 4 19.25 24.63 -5.92
C ASP A 4 17.91 24.14 -6.52
N ARG A 5 16.95 25.05 -6.71
CA ARG A 5 15.64 24.80 -7.33
C ARG A 5 15.77 24.10 -8.69
N LYS A 6 16.82 24.41 -9.45
CA LYS A 6 17.14 23.72 -10.71
C LYS A 6 17.45 22.23 -10.50
N THR A 7 18.13 21.90 -9.41
CA THR A 7 18.47 20.52 -9.03
C THR A 7 17.22 19.76 -8.60
N LEU A 8 16.34 20.38 -7.79
CA LEU A 8 15.05 19.76 -7.41
C LEU A 8 14.15 19.53 -8.63
N LYS A 9 14.03 20.54 -9.52
CA LYS A 9 13.27 20.43 -10.76
C LYS A 9 13.87 19.40 -11.73
N ALA A 10 15.19 19.20 -11.68
CA ALA A 10 15.90 18.16 -12.44
C ALA A 10 15.63 16.75 -11.89
N LEU A 11 15.43 16.61 -10.58
CA LEU A 11 15.16 15.34 -9.90
C LEU A 11 13.67 14.98 -9.84
N ALA A 12 12.77 15.95 -9.98
CA ALA A 12 11.32 15.77 -9.85
C ALA A 12 10.65 14.88 -10.92
N ALA A 13 11.41 14.31 -11.86
CA ALA A 13 10.86 13.29 -12.76
C ALA A 13 11.55 11.96 -12.47
N ASP A 14 10.74 10.93 -12.20
CA ASP A 14 11.21 9.59 -11.83
C ASP A 14 12.18 9.01 -12.87
N THR A 15 11.91 9.25 -14.15
CA THR A 15 12.75 8.82 -15.26
C THR A 15 14.19 9.36 -15.18
N ARG A 16 14.37 10.62 -14.76
CA ARG A 16 15.71 11.23 -14.62
C ARG A 16 16.45 10.66 -13.41
N LEU A 17 15.73 10.32 -12.35
CA LEU A 17 16.31 9.64 -11.19
C LEU A 17 16.79 8.23 -11.56
N ASP A 18 16.02 7.50 -12.37
CA ASP A 18 16.39 6.16 -12.83
C ASP A 18 17.58 6.18 -13.80
N ILE A 19 17.68 7.20 -14.67
CA ILE A 19 18.89 7.47 -15.46
C ILE A 19 20.10 7.68 -14.52
N LEU A 20 19.96 8.52 -13.49
CA LEU A 20 21.04 8.77 -12.52
C LEU A 20 21.45 7.50 -11.76
N LYS A 21 20.48 6.68 -11.31
CA LYS A 21 20.75 5.38 -10.66
C LYS A 21 21.50 4.42 -11.59
N SER A 22 21.08 4.35 -12.84
CA SER A 22 21.69 3.51 -13.86
C SER A 22 23.13 3.93 -14.16
N LEU A 23 23.37 5.24 -14.31
CA LEU A 23 24.71 5.84 -14.48
C LEU A 23 25.59 5.71 -13.23
N GLY A 24 24.99 5.56 -12.05
CA GLY A 24 25.69 5.33 -10.78
C GLY A 24 26.28 3.92 -10.63
N LYS A 25 25.86 2.97 -11.48
CA LYS A 25 26.47 1.63 -11.57
C LYS A 25 27.70 1.64 -12.48
N ARG A 26 27.57 2.22 -13.67
CA ARG A 26 28.64 2.38 -14.67
C ARG A 26 28.30 3.51 -15.64
N ARG A 27 29.30 4.04 -16.35
CA ARG A 27 29.06 4.92 -17.52
C ARG A 27 28.33 4.15 -18.62
N LYS A 28 27.38 4.82 -19.30
CA LYS A 28 26.52 4.23 -20.34
C LYS A 28 26.34 5.19 -21.50
N THR A 29 26.01 4.65 -22.67
CA THR A 29 25.62 5.45 -23.84
C THR A 29 24.11 5.74 -23.82
N PRO A 30 23.62 6.75 -24.55
CA PRO A 30 22.18 7.02 -24.68
C PRO A 30 21.39 5.80 -25.20
N SER A 31 21.97 5.04 -26.13
CA SER A 31 21.35 3.83 -26.70
C SER A 31 21.25 2.70 -25.68
N GLU A 32 22.23 2.55 -24.79
CA GLU A 32 22.16 1.59 -23.68
C GLU A 32 21.09 1.99 -22.67
N LEU A 33 21.03 3.27 -22.30
CA LEU A 33 20.02 3.80 -21.38
C LEU A 33 18.60 3.68 -21.96
N SER A 34 18.43 3.93 -23.25
CA SER A 34 17.15 3.76 -23.97
C SER A 34 16.64 2.33 -23.88
N LYS A 35 17.51 1.33 -24.10
CA LYS A 35 17.16 -0.10 -24.00
C LYS A 35 16.86 -0.53 -22.57
N GLU A 36 17.62 -0.03 -21.59
CA GLU A 36 17.44 -0.42 -20.19
C GLU A 36 16.17 0.18 -19.57
N LEU A 37 15.82 1.41 -19.94
CA LEU A 37 14.68 2.12 -19.39
C LEU A 37 13.40 2.00 -20.24
N ASN A 38 13.46 1.29 -21.38
CA ASN A 38 12.38 1.18 -22.36
C ASN A 38 11.86 2.56 -22.83
N LEU A 39 12.77 3.47 -23.14
CA LEU A 39 12.46 4.83 -23.60
C LEU A 39 12.97 5.07 -25.01
N ALA A 40 12.30 5.95 -25.76
CA ALA A 40 12.82 6.41 -27.05
C ALA A 40 14.20 7.10 -26.87
N ALA A 41 15.12 6.86 -27.81
CA ALA A 41 16.47 7.43 -27.73
C ALA A 41 16.49 8.97 -27.70
N SER A 42 15.53 9.62 -28.39
CA SER A 42 15.33 11.07 -28.36
C SER A 42 14.96 11.58 -26.96
N THR A 43 14.06 10.89 -26.26
CA THR A 43 13.64 11.21 -24.89
C THR A 43 14.79 11.08 -23.89
N VAL A 44 15.63 10.05 -24.05
CA VAL A 44 16.81 9.87 -23.19
C VAL A 44 17.81 11.00 -23.39
N VAL A 45 18.08 11.41 -24.63
CA VAL A 45 18.97 12.54 -24.93
C VAL A 45 18.42 13.85 -24.33
N GLU A 46 17.11 14.08 -24.43
CA GLU A 46 16.49 15.26 -23.81
C GLU A 46 16.65 15.26 -22.28
N HIS A 47 16.40 14.12 -21.63
CA HIS A 47 16.60 13.99 -20.19
C HIS A 47 18.07 14.16 -19.78
N LEU A 48 19.02 13.63 -20.56
CA LEU A 48 20.45 13.79 -20.32
C LEU A 48 20.89 15.25 -20.45
N ASN A 49 20.38 15.99 -21.44
CA ASN A 49 20.69 17.42 -21.58
C ASN A 49 20.22 18.22 -20.35
N ARG A 50 18.99 17.98 -19.87
CA ARG A 50 18.48 18.64 -18.65
C ARG A 50 19.28 18.27 -17.39
N LEU A 51 19.81 17.05 -17.31
CA LEU A 51 20.66 16.59 -16.22
C LEU A 51 22.09 17.17 -16.31
N GLU A 52 22.59 17.39 -17.52
CA GLU A 52 23.86 18.07 -17.78
C GLU A 52 23.78 19.57 -17.42
N GLU A 53 22.70 20.26 -17.78
CA GLU A 53 22.42 21.65 -17.37
C GLU A 53 22.41 21.82 -15.84
N ALA A 54 21.92 20.81 -15.11
CA ALA A 54 21.90 20.77 -13.65
C ALA A 54 23.26 20.36 -13.02
N ASN A 55 24.30 20.10 -13.84
CA ASN A 55 25.61 19.60 -13.45
C ASN A 55 25.58 18.26 -12.70
N LEU A 56 24.58 17.41 -12.97
CA LEU A 56 24.43 16.09 -12.34
C LEU A 56 25.11 14.98 -13.16
N VAL A 57 25.17 15.14 -14.48
CA VAL A 57 25.76 14.21 -15.43
C VAL A 57 26.79 14.95 -16.29
N ARG A 58 27.82 14.25 -16.74
CA ARG A 58 28.85 14.76 -17.65
C ARG A 58 28.95 13.87 -18.88
N ARG A 59 29.11 14.48 -20.06
CA ARG A 59 29.47 13.78 -21.29
C ARG A 59 30.98 13.53 -21.35
N GLU A 60 31.36 12.30 -21.64
CA GLU A 60 32.74 11.85 -21.88
C GLU A 60 32.89 11.56 -23.38
N GLU A 61 33.59 12.44 -24.08
CA GLU A 61 33.96 12.23 -25.48
C GLU A 61 35.26 11.45 -25.54
N THR A 62 35.17 10.21 -26.03
CA THR A 62 36.30 9.29 -26.14
C THR A 62 36.98 9.35 -27.51
N GLY A 63 36.67 10.36 -28.35
CA GLY A 63 37.20 10.50 -29.71
C GLY A 63 36.62 9.51 -30.74
N HIS A 64 35.69 8.65 -30.33
CA HIS A 64 34.94 7.75 -31.19
C HIS A 64 33.50 8.24 -31.38
N LYS A 65 32.73 7.60 -32.28
CA LYS A 65 31.32 7.93 -32.56
C LYS A 65 30.41 7.83 -31.32
N TRP A 66 30.82 7.10 -30.28
CA TRP A 66 30.01 6.82 -29.10
C TRP A 66 30.32 7.79 -27.96
N ILE A 67 29.30 8.55 -27.57
CA ILE A 67 29.38 9.46 -26.42
C ILE A 67 28.88 8.72 -25.19
N TYR A 68 29.71 8.68 -24.15
CA TYR A 68 29.36 8.08 -22.86
C TYR A 68 28.93 9.17 -21.90
N TYR A 69 27.95 8.85 -21.05
CA TYR A 69 27.51 9.71 -19.96
C TYR A 69 27.91 9.08 -18.62
N GLY A 70 28.34 9.92 -17.68
CA GLY A 70 28.73 9.51 -16.33
C GLY A 70 28.23 10.50 -15.27
N LEU A 71 28.11 10.04 -14.03
CA LEU A 71 27.72 10.92 -12.91
C LEU A 71 28.85 11.88 -12.53
N THR A 72 28.50 13.13 -12.22
CA THR A 72 29.42 14.07 -11.58
C THR A 72 29.56 13.77 -10.08
N LYS A 73 30.51 14.42 -9.39
CA LYS A 73 30.61 14.37 -7.91
C LYS A 73 29.31 14.80 -7.22
N LYS A 74 28.56 15.73 -7.84
CA LYS A 74 27.27 16.22 -7.35
C LYS A 74 26.16 15.19 -7.58
N GLY A 75 26.10 14.57 -8.77
CA GLY A 75 25.12 13.54 -9.08
C GLY A 75 25.31 12.25 -8.27
N SER A 76 26.56 11.83 -8.02
CA SER A 76 26.85 10.62 -7.26
C SER A 76 26.49 10.73 -5.76
N ALA A 77 26.60 11.93 -5.18
CA ALA A 77 26.17 12.20 -3.81
C ALA A 77 24.66 12.05 -3.59
N LEU A 78 23.86 12.22 -4.66
CA LEU A 78 22.39 12.10 -4.60
C LEU A 78 21.91 10.66 -4.77
N VAL A 79 22.59 9.88 -5.62
CA VAL A 79 22.21 8.48 -5.91
C VAL A 79 22.71 7.54 -4.82
N LYS A 80 23.89 7.80 -4.26
CA LYS A 80 24.43 7.04 -3.14
C LYS A 80 24.49 7.99 -1.95
N PRO A 81 23.44 8.05 -1.10
CA PRO A 81 23.59 8.67 0.20
C PRO A 81 24.65 7.84 0.91
N LYS A 82 25.88 8.36 0.95
CA LYS A 82 26.94 7.84 1.78
C LYS A 82 26.50 8.17 3.19
N VAL A 83 25.65 7.31 3.78
CA VAL A 83 25.46 7.30 5.22
C VAL A 83 26.88 7.16 5.77
N PRO A 84 27.43 8.19 6.43
CA PRO A 84 28.76 8.08 6.96
C PRO A 84 28.73 6.90 7.92
N ALA A 85 29.58 5.89 7.70
CA ALA A 85 29.59 4.65 8.49
C ALA A 85 29.63 4.93 10.01
N GLN A 86 30.13 6.11 10.39
CA GLN A 86 30.06 6.68 11.73
C GLN A 86 28.65 6.68 12.34
N PHE A 87 27.61 7.05 11.60
CA PHE A 87 26.23 7.05 12.13
C PHE A 87 25.70 5.63 12.36
N ILE A 88 26.05 4.66 11.50
CA ILE A 88 25.64 3.25 11.68
C ILE A 88 26.33 2.67 12.92
N ILE A 89 27.62 2.94 13.10
CA ILE A 89 28.39 2.47 14.25
C ILE A 89 27.83 3.05 15.55
N VAL A 90 27.57 4.36 15.60
CA VAL A 90 27.02 5.02 16.79
C VAL A 90 25.62 4.51 17.14
N LEU A 91 24.74 4.33 16.14
CA LEU A 91 23.40 3.78 16.37
C LEU A 91 23.45 2.36 16.95
N SER A 92 24.34 1.51 16.41
CA SER A 92 24.52 0.14 16.90
C SER A 92 25.04 0.09 18.33
N LEU A 93 25.98 0.99 18.68
CA LEU A 93 26.58 1.05 20.01
C LEU A 93 25.52 1.44 21.06
N VAL A 94 24.70 2.45 20.75
CA VAL A 94 23.61 2.89 21.63
C VAL A 94 22.57 1.78 21.84
N ALA A 95 22.22 1.06 20.78
CA ALA A 95 21.29 -0.07 20.87
C ALA A 95 21.82 -1.17 21.79
N VAL A 96 23.10 -1.54 21.68
CA VAL A 96 23.74 -2.57 22.53
C VAL A 96 23.76 -2.13 24.00
N VAL A 97 24.11 -0.87 24.29
CA VAL A 97 24.13 -0.35 25.67
C VAL A 97 22.72 -0.31 26.27
N ALA A 98 21.71 0.11 25.49
CA ALA A 98 20.32 0.10 25.92
C ALA A 98 19.81 -1.32 26.20
N PHE A 99 20.15 -2.29 25.35
CA PHE A 99 19.75 -3.69 25.53
C PHE A 99 20.40 -4.34 26.74
N ALA A 100 21.70 -4.09 26.96
CA ALA A 100 22.42 -4.57 28.13
C ALA A 100 21.89 -3.94 29.43
N GLY A 101 21.63 -2.63 29.42
CA GLY A 101 21.02 -1.92 30.55
C GLY A 101 19.61 -2.45 30.87
N PHE A 102 18.80 -2.69 29.85
CA PHE A 102 17.48 -3.30 29.98
C PHE A 102 17.61 -4.71 30.58
N MET A 103 18.45 -5.58 30.04
CA MET A 103 18.65 -6.93 30.58
C MET A 103 19.08 -6.94 32.06
N LEU A 104 20.02 -6.07 32.46
CA LEU A 104 20.44 -5.95 33.86
C LEU A 104 19.34 -5.42 34.77
N TYR A 105 18.48 -4.54 34.26
CA TYR A 105 17.31 -4.03 34.97
C TYR A 105 16.30 -5.14 35.25
N TYR A 106 16.00 -6.00 34.27
CA TYR A 106 15.06 -7.13 34.48
C TYR A 106 15.60 -8.18 35.46
N VAL A 107 16.90 -8.50 35.41
CA VAL A 107 17.50 -9.50 36.30
C VAL A 107 17.56 -9.02 37.77
N ASN A 108 17.71 -7.71 38.01
CA ASN A 108 17.64 -7.16 39.37
C ASN A 108 16.21 -7.02 39.92
N TYR A 109 15.19 -6.96 39.05
CA TYR A 109 13.80 -6.80 39.45
C TYR A 109 13.09 -8.13 39.78
N THR A 110 13.72 -9.28 39.52
CA THR A 110 13.20 -10.58 39.98
C THR A 110 13.69 -10.87 41.40
N PRO A 111 12.83 -10.87 42.44
CA PRO A 111 13.22 -11.37 43.75
C PRO A 111 13.52 -12.87 43.63
N TYR A 112 14.70 -13.30 44.05
CA TYR A 112 15.07 -14.70 44.16
C TYR A 112 14.02 -15.44 44.99
N ALA A 113 13.19 -16.26 44.34
CA ALA A 113 12.33 -17.20 45.03
C ALA A 113 13.25 -18.15 45.81
N THR A 114 13.19 -18.03 47.13
CA THR A 114 13.88 -18.91 48.07
C THR A 114 13.49 -20.35 47.77
N VAL A 115 14.48 -21.21 47.50
CA VAL A 115 14.31 -22.66 47.46
C VAL A 115 13.90 -23.11 48.86
N GLY A 116 12.58 -23.17 49.08
CA GLY A 116 11.97 -23.64 50.32
C GLY A 116 12.19 -25.13 50.49
N ALA A 117 12.49 -25.51 51.73
CA ALA A 117 12.85 -26.84 52.19
C ALA A 117 11.95 -27.98 51.66
N MET A 118 12.58 -29.11 51.35
CA MET A 118 11.89 -30.38 51.09
C MET A 118 11.06 -30.81 52.31
N PRO A 119 9.80 -31.24 52.14
CA PRO A 119 9.07 -31.95 53.17
C PRO A 119 9.60 -33.38 53.30
N SER A 120 9.80 -33.82 54.54
CA SER A 120 10.17 -35.18 54.91
C SER A 120 9.08 -36.18 54.53
N ILE A 121 9.46 -37.23 53.81
CA ILE A 121 8.62 -38.38 53.49
C ILE A 121 8.39 -39.21 54.76
N SER A 122 7.17 -39.22 55.28
CA SER A 122 6.69 -40.24 56.21
C SER A 122 5.84 -41.24 55.46
N VAL A 123 6.35 -42.46 55.30
CA VAL A 123 5.70 -43.60 54.65
C VAL A 123 4.57 -44.15 55.54
N PRO A 124 3.32 -44.25 55.06
CA PRO A 124 2.30 -45.11 55.66
C PRO A 124 2.27 -46.50 54.99
N PRO A 125 1.86 -47.56 55.72
CA PRO A 125 1.96 -48.93 55.26
C PRO A 125 0.84 -49.38 54.29
N GLU A 126 1.22 -50.37 53.50
CA GLU A 126 0.51 -51.13 52.48
C GLU A 126 -0.84 -51.74 52.94
N GLY A 127 -1.84 -51.71 52.05
CA GLY A 127 -3.16 -52.31 52.29
C GLY A 127 -4.10 -52.25 51.07
N GLU A 128 -3.76 -53.06 50.05
CA GLU A 128 -4.60 -53.93 49.23
C GLU A 128 -6.03 -53.56 48.75
N ILE A 129 -6.22 -53.71 47.41
CA ILE A 129 -7.41 -54.14 46.59
C ILE A 129 -8.74 -53.36 46.73
N THR A 130 -9.52 -53.02 45.69
CA THR A 130 -9.78 -53.64 44.37
C THR A 130 -10.51 -52.60 43.49
N GLN A 131 -10.43 -52.76 42.16
CA GLN A 131 -11.23 -52.05 41.14
C GLN A 131 -12.74 -52.35 41.28
N PRO A 132 -13.68 -51.66 40.58
CA PRO A 132 -13.89 -51.88 39.15
C PRO A 132 -14.16 -50.64 38.28
N ILE A 133 -13.98 -50.90 36.99
CA ILE A 133 -14.10 -50.09 35.79
C ILE A 133 -15.59 -49.81 35.52
N GLU A 134 -15.95 -48.61 35.04
CA GLU A 134 -17.18 -48.44 34.27
C GLU A 134 -16.96 -47.55 33.04
N GLU A 135 -17.60 -48.01 31.99
CA GLU A 135 -17.43 -47.84 30.57
C GLU A 135 -18.21 -46.62 30.05
N THR A 136 -18.14 -46.39 28.73
CA THR A 136 -19.14 -45.68 27.91
C THR A 136 -18.80 -44.20 27.63
N LYS A 137 -18.78 -43.64 26.41
CA LYS A 137 -18.93 -44.10 25.01
C LYS A 137 -18.83 -42.84 24.13
N MET A 138 -18.18 -42.91 22.97
CA MET A 138 -18.43 -41.99 21.83
C MET A 138 -19.69 -42.45 21.08
N PRO A 139 -20.50 -41.54 20.53
CA PRO A 139 -20.47 -41.33 19.06
C PRO A 139 -20.77 -39.84 18.72
N GLU A 140 -20.87 -39.27 17.52
CA GLU A 140 -20.86 -39.61 16.08
C GLU A 140 -20.70 -38.21 15.40
N GLU A 141 -19.81 -38.01 14.43
CA GLU A 141 -20.11 -37.92 12.98
C GLU A 141 -21.06 -36.79 12.51
N THR A 142 -20.73 -36.22 11.33
CA THR A 142 -21.69 -35.83 10.26
C THR A 142 -21.81 -34.33 9.90
N THR A 143 -21.10 -34.02 8.80
CA THR A 143 -21.49 -33.25 7.59
C THR A 143 -21.46 -31.73 7.50
N THR A 144 -20.62 -31.30 6.55
CA THR A 144 -20.76 -30.25 5.53
C THR A 144 -22.18 -30.05 4.97
N PRO A 145 -22.54 -28.82 4.54
CA PRO A 145 -22.93 -28.69 3.14
C PRO A 145 -22.41 -27.43 2.40
N THR A 146 -22.27 -27.66 1.10
CA THR A 146 -21.94 -26.82 -0.07
C THR A 146 -22.98 -25.71 -0.34
N PRO A 147 -22.65 -24.62 -1.07
CA PRO A 147 -23.55 -23.49 -1.34
C PRO A 147 -24.50 -23.74 -2.53
N PRO A 148 -25.63 -23.03 -2.64
CA PRO A 148 -26.43 -23.00 -3.86
C PRO A 148 -26.09 -21.78 -4.75
N THR A 149 -25.91 -22.09 -6.03
CA THR A 149 -26.01 -21.19 -7.18
C THR A 149 -27.48 -21.09 -7.58
N GLU A 150 -28.03 -19.89 -7.81
CA GLU A 150 -29.21 -19.74 -8.69
C GLU A 150 -29.31 -18.34 -9.33
N GLN A 151 -29.96 -18.31 -10.49
CA GLN A 151 -29.80 -17.40 -11.62
C GLN A 151 -30.73 -16.16 -11.62
N ARG A 152 -30.21 -15.08 -12.24
CA ARG A 152 -30.82 -14.23 -13.28
C ARG A 152 -32.21 -13.62 -13.03
N ALA A 153 -32.24 -12.28 -12.92
CA ALA A 153 -33.29 -11.47 -13.55
C ALA A 153 -32.74 -10.07 -13.91
N ALA A 154 -32.97 -9.65 -15.15
CA ALA A 154 -32.78 -8.28 -15.61
C ALA A 154 -33.98 -7.45 -15.17
N THR A 155 -33.78 -6.24 -14.63
CA THR A 155 -34.81 -5.19 -14.65
C THR A 155 -34.15 -3.81 -14.64
N THR A 156 -34.41 -3.07 -15.71
CA THR A 156 -34.21 -1.64 -15.90
C THR A 156 -35.16 -0.88 -14.97
N GLY A 157 -34.68 0.09 -14.19
CA GLY A 157 -35.58 0.88 -13.36
C GLY A 157 -34.90 1.96 -12.52
N VAL A 158 -34.99 3.19 -13.02
CA VAL A 158 -34.91 4.43 -12.23
C VAL A 158 -35.96 4.37 -11.12
N GLY A 159 -35.56 4.67 -9.88
CA GLY A 159 -36.45 5.18 -8.84
C GLY A 159 -37.00 4.16 -7.84
N GLY A 160 -36.63 4.36 -6.57
CA GLY A 160 -37.53 4.16 -5.43
C GLY A 160 -37.27 2.95 -4.55
N VAL A 161 -36.39 3.11 -3.56
CA VAL A 161 -36.51 2.41 -2.26
C VAL A 161 -36.24 3.44 -1.17
N ASN A 162 -37.16 3.53 -0.19
CA ASN A 162 -37.22 4.56 0.85
C ASN A 162 -35.94 4.65 1.70
N ILE A 163 -35.33 5.82 1.70
CA ILE A 163 -34.17 6.16 2.55
C ILE A 163 -34.56 7.42 3.32
N THR A 164 -34.74 7.32 4.62
CA THR A 164 -35.07 8.50 5.45
C THR A 164 -33.82 9.24 5.94
N ASN A 165 -32.63 8.68 5.73
CA ASN A 165 -31.39 9.22 6.31
C ASN A 165 -30.41 9.78 5.29
N VAL A 166 -30.57 9.49 4.00
CA VAL A 166 -29.72 10.04 2.93
C VAL A 166 -30.52 11.06 2.14
N THR A 167 -30.04 12.29 2.08
CA THR A 167 -30.71 13.37 1.33
C THR A 167 -30.12 13.58 -0.06
N ASN A 168 -28.84 13.29 -0.24
CA ASN A 168 -28.16 13.46 -1.51
C ASN A 168 -26.94 12.52 -1.62
N PHE A 169 -26.70 12.01 -2.82
CA PHE A 169 -25.50 11.26 -3.17
C PHE A 169 -24.92 11.84 -4.45
N THR A 170 -23.61 12.09 -4.43
CA THR A 170 -22.87 12.55 -5.60
C THR A 170 -21.62 11.71 -5.75
N PHE A 171 -21.34 11.32 -6.99
CA PHE A 171 -20.15 10.58 -7.37
C PHE A 171 -19.59 11.19 -8.66
N ASN A 172 -18.30 11.48 -8.64
CA ASN A 172 -17.56 12.00 -9.77
C ASN A 172 -16.39 11.07 -10.10
N SER A 173 -16.25 10.72 -11.38
CA SER A 173 -15.07 10.05 -11.90
C SER A 173 -14.18 11.07 -12.58
N GLY A 174 -12.87 11.01 -12.32
CA GLY A 174 -11.88 11.74 -13.10
C GLY A 174 -11.38 10.95 -14.30
N THR A 175 -10.45 11.56 -15.05
CA THR A 175 -9.80 10.93 -16.21
C THR A 175 -8.73 9.93 -15.78
N GLY A 176 -8.79 8.71 -16.30
CA GLY A 176 -7.77 7.69 -16.03
C GLY A 176 -6.41 7.99 -16.67
N THR A 177 -5.34 7.60 -15.98
CA THR A 177 -3.96 7.79 -16.44
C THR A 177 -3.18 6.47 -16.38
N CYS A 178 -2.47 6.13 -17.47
CA CYS A 178 -1.54 4.99 -17.47
C CYS A 178 -0.30 5.31 -16.63
N TYR A 179 0.21 4.32 -15.88
CA TYR A 179 1.50 4.45 -15.23
C TYR A 179 2.64 4.40 -16.25
N SER A 180 3.55 5.37 -16.17
CA SER A 180 4.77 5.41 -16.98
C SER A 180 5.96 4.92 -16.15
N GLY A 181 6.02 3.62 -15.82
CA GLY A 181 7.13 3.04 -15.05
C GLY A 181 6.83 1.65 -14.47
N ASN A 182 7.75 1.13 -13.64
CA ASN A 182 7.52 -0.14 -12.93
C ASN A 182 6.47 0.06 -11.84
N TYR A 183 5.29 -0.52 -12.05
CA TYR A 183 4.22 -0.60 -11.07
C TYR A 183 4.68 -1.46 -9.88
N SER A 184 4.59 -0.93 -8.65
CA SER A 184 4.76 -1.69 -7.42
C SER A 184 3.37 -2.05 -6.90
N GLU A 185 3.10 -3.35 -6.72
CA GLU A 185 1.84 -3.88 -6.18
C GLU A 185 1.48 -3.37 -4.78
N GLU A 186 2.44 -2.71 -4.10
CA GLU A 186 2.26 -2.15 -2.76
C GLU A 186 1.36 -0.88 -2.74
N LYS A 187 1.11 -0.25 -3.89
CA LYS A 187 0.15 0.86 -4.00
C LYS A 187 -1.27 0.32 -4.22
N LYS A 188 -1.88 -0.33 -3.23
CA LYS A 188 -3.34 -0.52 -3.27
C LYS A 188 -4.02 0.85 -3.23
N GLY A 189 -5.07 1.06 -4.02
CA GLY A 189 -5.75 2.35 -4.17
C GLY A 189 -5.91 3.08 -2.83
N THR A 190 -5.41 4.31 -2.73
CA THR A 190 -5.60 5.08 -1.48
C THR A 190 -6.99 5.67 -1.52
N THR A 191 -7.81 5.36 -0.52
CA THR A 191 -9.11 5.99 -0.34
C THR A 191 -9.16 6.65 1.02
N GLU A 192 -9.61 7.90 1.04
CA GLU A 192 -9.86 8.66 2.25
C GLU A 192 -11.37 8.78 2.45
N ILE A 193 -11.84 8.54 3.68
CA ILE A 193 -13.24 8.67 4.08
C ILE A 193 -13.29 9.55 5.33
N ILE A 194 -14.06 10.62 5.26
CA ILE A 194 -14.21 11.67 6.28
C ILE A 194 -15.70 11.90 6.51
N GLY A 195 -16.13 11.96 7.76
CA GLY A 195 -17.50 12.32 8.16
C GLY A 195 -17.48 13.61 8.96
N GLU A 196 -18.03 14.69 8.40
CA GLU A 196 -18.11 16.00 9.04
C GLU A 196 -19.32 16.77 8.49
N ASN A 197 -20.00 17.56 9.34
CA ASN A 197 -21.08 18.46 8.93
C ASN A 197 -22.25 17.74 8.23
N ASN A 198 -22.75 16.66 8.82
CA ASN A 198 -23.86 15.87 8.24
C ASN A 198 -23.55 15.32 6.84
N LYS A 199 -22.27 15.07 6.57
CA LYS A 199 -21.79 14.62 5.26
C LYS A 199 -20.64 13.63 5.41
N ILE A 200 -20.72 12.54 4.66
CA ILE A 200 -19.58 11.65 4.43
C ILE A 200 -18.99 12.01 3.07
N THR A 201 -17.72 12.39 3.06
CA THR A 201 -16.94 12.64 1.85
C THR A 201 -15.95 11.50 1.66
N PHE A 202 -15.85 11.01 0.43
CA PHE A 202 -14.89 9.97 0.06
C PHE A 202 -14.15 10.36 -1.20
N SER A 203 -12.86 10.07 -1.26
CA SER A 203 -12.04 10.30 -2.46
C SER A 203 -10.89 9.31 -2.53
N GLY A 204 -10.41 9.06 -3.74
CA GLY A 204 -9.30 8.13 -3.94
C GLY A 204 -9.03 7.81 -5.40
N PHE A 205 -8.40 6.67 -5.63
CA PHE A 205 -8.21 6.14 -6.97
C PHE A 205 -8.33 4.62 -7.00
N VAL A 206 -8.87 4.08 -8.09
CA VAL A 206 -8.84 2.65 -8.38
C VAL A 206 -7.72 2.33 -9.36
N ILE A 207 -7.15 1.13 -9.26
CA ILE A 207 -6.13 0.66 -10.20
C ILE A 207 -6.77 -0.36 -11.12
N THR A 208 -6.57 -0.17 -12.41
CA THR A 208 -7.17 -0.99 -13.45
C THR A 208 -6.18 -1.21 -14.59
N SER A 209 -6.34 -2.32 -15.29
CA SER A 209 -5.61 -2.62 -16.54
C SER A 209 -6.21 -1.90 -17.76
N ASP A 210 -7.30 -1.19 -17.54
CA ASP A 210 -8.04 -0.43 -18.54
C ASP A 210 -8.55 0.90 -17.91
N PRO A 211 -7.71 1.95 -17.88
CA PRO A 211 -8.08 3.26 -17.35
C PRO A 211 -8.84 4.13 -18.35
N CYS A 212 -9.35 3.59 -19.45
CA CYS A 212 -10.15 4.36 -20.42
C CYS A 212 -11.64 4.40 -20.07
N HIS A 213 -12.04 3.76 -18.99
CA HIS A 213 -13.42 3.67 -18.54
C HIS A 213 -13.79 4.83 -17.63
N GLU A 214 -15.06 5.22 -17.65
CA GLU A 214 -15.62 6.12 -16.66
C GLU A 214 -16.12 5.29 -15.48
N LEU A 215 -15.93 5.76 -14.25
CA LEU A 215 -16.47 5.08 -13.08
C LEU A 215 -17.89 5.56 -12.82
N GLU A 216 -18.78 4.63 -12.52
CA GLU A 216 -20.11 4.91 -11.99
C GLU A 216 -20.19 4.42 -10.55
N GLY A 217 -20.59 5.32 -9.66
CA GLY A 217 -20.83 5.02 -8.26
C GLY A 217 -22.32 4.86 -7.99
N SER A 218 -22.67 3.86 -7.20
CA SER A 218 -23.98 3.73 -6.56
C SER A 218 -23.79 3.49 -5.07
N TYR A 219 -24.84 3.68 -4.27
CA TYR A 219 -24.80 3.39 -2.85
C TYR A 219 -26.02 2.60 -2.40
N SER A 220 -25.82 1.81 -1.35
CA SER A 220 -26.88 1.11 -0.63
C SER A 220 -26.64 1.26 0.86
N MET A 221 -27.72 1.48 1.61
CA MET A 221 -27.68 1.67 3.05
C MET A 221 -28.57 0.64 3.74
N ASN A 222 -28.00 -0.07 4.71
CA ASN A 222 -28.74 -0.95 5.61
C ASN A 222 -28.38 -0.54 7.03
N ASP A 223 -29.31 0.10 7.74
CA ASP A 223 -29.09 0.67 9.07
C ASP A 223 -27.90 1.64 9.08
N SER A 224 -26.89 1.38 9.92
CA SER A 224 -25.64 2.17 9.98
C SER A 224 -24.58 1.73 8.96
N LYS A 225 -24.87 0.76 8.08
CA LYS A 225 -23.92 0.24 7.11
C LYS A 225 -24.16 0.85 5.73
N ILE A 226 -23.16 1.57 5.23
CA ILE A 226 -23.17 2.24 3.93
C ILE A 226 -22.23 1.48 3.00
N THR A 227 -22.76 0.97 1.90
CA THR A 227 -21.97 0.32 0.85
C THR A 227 -21.97 1.20 -0.39
N ILE A 228 -20.80 1.68 -0.79
CA ILE A 228 -20.59 2.42 -2.04
C ILE A 228 -20.01 1.42 -3.05
N GLU A 229 -20.73 1.17 -4.13
CA GLU A 229 -20.31 0.28 -5.20
C GLU A 229 -19.88 1.08 -6.42
N ILE A 230 -18.63 0.90 -6.82
CA ILE A 230 -18.01 1.56 -7.97
C ILE A 230 -17.88 0.53 -9.09
N THR A 231 -18.42 0.86 -10.25
CA THR A 231 -18.39 0.01 -11.46
C THR A 231 -17.74 0.74 -12.62
N SER A 232 -17.16 0.00 -13.55
CA SER A 232 -16.59 0.57 -14.77
C SER A 232 -17.63 0.62 -15.89
N LYS A 233 -17.83 1.80 -16.49
CA LYS A 233 -18.68 2.00 -17.66
C LYS A 233 -17.83 2.29 -18.89
N SER A 234 -18.05 1.48 -19.93
CA SER A 234 -17.35 1.64 -21.20
C SER A 234 -17.93 2.80 -22.00
N MET A 235 -17.09 3.77 -22.34
CA MET A 235 -17.50 4.96 -23.11
C MET A 235 -17.50 4.76 -24.63
N GLY A 236 -17.19 3.55 -25.11
CA GLY A 236 -17.02 3.26 -26.54
C GLY A 236 -15.74 3.86 -27.13
N GLY A 237 -15.22 3.25 -28.19
CA GLY A 237 -13.98 3.65 -28.84
C GLY A 237 -12.80 2.71 -28.60
N ILE A 238 -11.61 3.14 -29.01
CA ILE A 238 -10.38 2.35 -28.87
C ILE A 238 -9.79 2.66 -27.49
N CYS A 239 -9.78 1.67 -26.59
CA CYS A 239 -9.01 1.78 -25.36
C CYS A 239 -7.61 1.19 -25.50
N ILE A 240 -6.65 1.88 -24.88
CA ILE A 240 -5.29 1.40 -24.70
C ILE A 240 -5.23 0.59 -23.41
N ALA A 241 -4.96 -0.71 -23.53
CA ALA A 241 -4.70 -1.57 -22.37
C ALA A 241 -3.38 -1.16 -21.69
N CYS A 242 -3.47 -0.65 -20.47
CA CYS A 242 -2.33 -0.26 -19.66
C CYS A 242 -2.69 -0.35 -18.18
N VAL A 243 -1.73 -0.68 -17.32
CA VAL A 243 -1.97 -0.56 -15.88
C VAL A 243 -1.94 0.92 -15.52
N GLY A 244 -3.04 1.42 -14.96
CA GLY A 244 -3.22 2.82 -14.63
C GLY A 244 -4.13 3.02 -13.44
N SER A 245 -4.41 4.28 -13.14
CA SER A 245 -5.34 4.67 -12.08
C SER A 245 -6.43 5.59 -12.58
N ILE A 246 -7.64 5.40 -12.09
CA ILE A 246 -8.77 6.32 -12.30
C ILE A 246 -9.12 6.95 -10.96
N PRO A 247 -8.98 8.28 -10.80
CA PRO A 247 -9.37 8.98 -9.57
C PRO A 247 -10.90 9.11 -9.48
N PHE A 248 -11.43 9.10 -8.26
CA PHE A 248 -12.84 9.34 -7.97
C PHE A 248 -13.02 10.17 -6.70
N ASP A 249 -14.14 10.87 -6.62
CA ASP A 249 -14.58 11.59 -5.43
C ASP A 249 -16.10 11.57 -5.33
N GLY A 250 -16.62 11.79 -4.13
CA GLY A 250 -18.05 11.86 -3.93
C GLY A 250 -18.41 12.19 -2.49
N TYR A 251 -19.69 12.43 -2.29
CA TYR A 251 -20.23 12.69 -0.96
C TYR A 251 -21.66 12.15 -0.80
N LEU A 252 -22.02 11.94 0.45
CA LEU A 252 -23.32 11.46 0.89
C LEU A 252 -23.78 12.34 2.06
N ASP A 253 -24.91 13.04 1.87
CA ASP A 253 -25.50 13.87 2.91
C ASP A 253 -26.37 13.00 3.83
N LEU A 254 -26.01 12.94 5.12
CA LEU A 254 -26.52 12.01 6.13
C LEU A 254 -26.80 12.70 7.46
N ASN A 255 -27.76 12.20 8.22
CA ASN A 255 -27.95 12.65 9.59
C ASN A 255 -26.77 12.27 10.49
N GLU A 256 -26.59 12.99 11.60
CA GLU A 256 -25.59 12.68 12.63
C GLU A 256 -25.74 11.23 13.11
N GLY A 257 -24.61 10.54 13.28
CA GLY A 257 -24.60 9.14 13.67
C GLY A 257 -23.28 8.43 13.38
N HIS A 258 -23.22 7.19 13.85
CA HIS A 258 -22.08 6.29 13.64
C HIS A 258 -22.37 5.40 12.42
N TYR A 259 -21.49 5.44 11.43
CA TYR A 259 -21.65 4.71 10.18
C TYR A 259 -20.43 3.85 9.84
N ASN A 260 -20.68 2.62 9.39
CA ASN A 260 -19.67 1.76 8.81
C ASN A 260 -19.71 1.93 7.28
N VAL A 261 -18.68 2.56 6.71
CA VAL A 261 -18.61 2.85 5.27
C VAL A 261 -17.71 1.85 4.59
N LYS A 262 -18.24 1.17 3.58
CA LYS A 262 -17.56 0.17 2.75
C LYS A 262 -17.55 0.61 1.30
N ILE A 263 -16.38 0.71 0.70
CA ILE A 263 -16.20 1.04 -0.72
C ILE A 263 -15.77 -0.23 -1.46
N ILE A 264 -16.53 -0.61 -2.48
CA ILE A 264 -16.33 -1.80 -3.30
C ILE A 264 -16.09 -1.37 -4.74
N TYR A 265 -15.11 -1.97 -5.41
CA TYR A 265 -14.88 -1.84 -6.86
C TYR A 265 -14.82 -3.21 -7.50
N GLU A 266 -15.66 -3.46 -8.50
CA GLU A 266 -15.73 -4.74 -9.24
C GLU A 266 -15.70 -5.95 -8.27
N GLN A 267 -16.58 -5.91 -7.25
CA GLN A 267 -16.74 -6.93 -6.18
C GLN A 267 -15.57 -7.06 -5.18
N THR A 268 -14.54 -6.22 -5.30
CA THR A 268 -13.41 -6.19 -4.36
C THR A 268 -13.57 -5.04 -3.37
N ILE A 269 -13.45 -5.32 -2.07
CA ILE A 269 -13.45 -4.28 -1.03
C ILE A 269 -12.14 -3.49 -1.14
N ILE A 270 -12.24 -2.20 -1.45
CA ILE A 270 -11.08 -1.30 -1.48
C ILE A 270 -10.77 -0.81 -0.07
N THR A 271 -11.80 -0.41 0.67
CA THR A 271 -11.67 0.12 2.03
C THR A 271 -12.97 -0.04 2.80
N GLU A 272 -12.83 -0.26 4.09
CA GLU A 272 -13.92 -0.30 5.07
C GLU A 272 -13.46 0.47 6.31
N LYS A 273 -14.26 1.44 6.75
CA LYS A 273 -13.92 2.33 7.86
C LYS A 273 -15.16 2.77 8.61
N ASP A 274 -15.08 2.77 9.93
CA ASP A 274 -16.08 3.39 10.80
C ASP A 274 -15.86 4.91 10.86
N VAL A 275 -16.96 5.64 10.69
CA VAL A 275 -16.96 7.10 10.56
C VAL A 275 -18.10 7.67 11.40
N ASP A 276 -17.75 8.64 12.23
CA ASP A 276 -18.69 9.39 13.03
C ASP A 276 -19.06 10.66 12.26
N VAL A 277 -20.35 10.87 12.05
CA VAL A 277 -20.87 12.10 11.44
C VAL A 277 -21.44 12.95 12.58
N ILE A 278 -20.80 14.09 12.81
CA ILE A 278 -21.12 15.09 13.84
C ILE A 278 -21.51 16.40 13.15
#